data_AF-A0A9X2E8I7-F1
#
_entry.id   AF-A0A9X2E8I7-F1
#
_cell.length_a   1.000
_cell.length_b   1.000
_cell.length_c   1.000
_cell.angle_alpha   90.00
_cell.angle_beta   90.00
_cell.angle_gamma   90.00
#
_symmetry.space_group_name_H-M   'P 1'
#
loop_
_entity.id
_entity.type
_entity.pdbx_description
1 polymer ?
#
loop_
_entity_poly.entity_id
_entity_poly.type
_entity_poly.pdbx_seq_one_letter_code
_entity_poly.pdbx_strand_id
1 'polypeptide(L)' 'MSSKSVALGFAALAAAAVAGAAGAGQAQAAPQTHSFSGLSLSACQSKVADARRAGAVAAVCLPDGTNTYKAVIVHR' A
#
# COMPACT_ATOMS: atom_id res chain seq x y z
N MET A 1 -17.04 -21.66 35.36
CA MET A 1 -16.39 -22.96 35.09
C MET A 1 -16.17 -23.03 33.59
N SER A 2 -14.95 -22.68 33.15
CA SER A 2 -14.00 -23.64 32.57
C SER A 2 -14.52 -24.35 31.32
N SER A 3 -14.03 -23.93 30.16
CA SER A 3 -13.81 -24.81 29.01
C SER A 3 -12.61 -24.29 28.23
N LYS A 4 -11.44 -24.63 28.77
CA LYS A 4 -10.19 -24.84 28.01
C LYS A 4 -10.48 -25.84 26.90
N SER A 5 -10.07 -25.56 25.65
CA SER A 5 -9.38 -26.51 24.76
C SER A 5 -8.97 -25.82 23.45
N VAL A 6 -7.68 -25.52 23.32
CA VAL A 6 -6.71 -26.18 22.40
C VAL A 6 -6.86 -25.67 20.97
N ALA A 7 -6.17 -24.60 20.54
CA ALA A 7 -4.73 -24.56 20.25
C ALA A 7 -4.25 -25.67 19.30
N LEU A 8 -4.94 -25.90 18.17
CA LEU A 8 -4.44 -26.73 17.06
C LEU A 8 -4.91 -26.11 15.74
N GLY A 9 -4.07 -25.26 15.12
CA GLY A 9 -4.40 -24.66 13.82
C GLY A 9 -3.29 -23.88 13.14
N PHE A 10 -2.10 -23.79 13.72
CA PHE A 10 -0.94 -23.06 13.18
C PHE A 10 0.12 -23.96 12.54
N ALA A 11 -0.28 -25.08 11.91
CA ALA A 11 0.67 -26.07 11.39
C ALA A 11 0.51 -26.45 9.91
N ALA A 12 -0.44 -25.89 9.16
CA ALA A 12 -0.71 -26.33 7.78
C ALA A 12 -0.28 -25.35 6.67
N LEU A 13 0.17 -24.13 6.99
CA LEU A 13 0.49 -23.13 5.95
C LEU A 13 1.98 -23.09 5.53
N ALA A 14 2.81 -24.03 6.01
CA ALA A 14 4.23 -24.08 5.66
C ALA A 14 4.54 -24.91 4.40
N ALA A 15 3.58 -25.69 3.88
CA ALA A 15 3.81 -26.63 2.77
C ALA A 15 3.41 -26.11 1.38
N ALA A 16 2.78 -24.94 1.27
CA ALA A 16 2.46 -24.33 -0.03
C ALA A 16 3.59 -23.44 -0.58
N ALA A 17 4.76 -23.42 0.07
CA ALA A 17 5.86 -22.50 -0.26
C ALA A 17 6.75 -22.94 -1.43
N VAL A 18 6.54 -24.11 -2.05
CA VAL A 18 7.53 -24.66 -3.03
C VAL A 18 6.95 -24.86 -4.44
N ALA A 19 5.69 -24.49 -4.71
CA ALA A 19 5.07 -24.69 -6.03
C ALA A 19 4.84 -23.41 -6.85
N GLY A 20 5.36 -22.25 -6.41
CA GLY A 20 5.20 -20.97 -7.14
C GLY A 20 6.50 -20.35 -7.70
N ALA A 21 7.68 -20.94 -7.43
CA ALA A 21 8.98 -20.32 -7.73
C ALA A 21 9.53 -20.67 -9.13
N ALA A 22 8.67 -21.08 -10.06
CA ALA A 22 9.06 -21.40 -11.44
C ALA A 22 8.02 -20.84 -12.42
N GLY A 23 8.04 -19.53 -12.62
CA GLY A 23 7.15 -18.88 -13.57
C GLY A 23 7.58 -17.44 -13.83
N ALA A 24 8.35 -17.26 -14.90
CA ALA A 24 8.55 -16.02 -15.66
C ALA A 24 8.82 -14.75 -14.83
N GLY A 25 10.09 -14.30 -14.86
CA GLY A 25 10.48 -12.99 -14.39
C GLY A 25 9.63 -11.88 -15.02
N GLN A 26 8.66 -11.39 -14.27
CA GLN A 26 8.25 -10.00 -14.35
C GLN A 26 9.20 -9.30 -13.38
N ALA A 27 10.15 -8.52 -13.90
CA ALA A 27 10.81 -7.52 -13.09
C ALA A 27 9.70 -6.57 -12.59
N GLN A 28 9.14 -6.85 -11.42
CA GLN A 28 8.23 -5.94 -10.74
C GLN A 28 9.06 -4.70 -10.45
N ALA A 29 8.90 -3.67 -11.28
CA ALA A 29 9.43 -2.36 -11.01
C ALA A 29 9.07 -2.02 -9.56
N ALA A 30 10.06 -1.66 -8.76
CA ALA A 30 9.81 -1.30 -7.37
C ALA A 30 8.77 -0.17 -7.36
N PRO A 31 7.68 -0.29 -6.58
CA PRO A 31 6.61 0.69 -6.60
C PRO A 31 7.17 2.07 -6.28
N GLN A 32 7.12 2.99 -7.25
CA GLN A 32 7.65 4.33 -7.09
C GLN A 32 6.70 5.15 -6.23
N THR A 33 7.14 5.45 -5.01
CA THR A 33 6.37 6.24 -4.04
C THR A 33 6.88 7.67 -4.02
N HIS A 34 6.00 8.61 -4.34
CA HIS A 34 6.25 10.04 -4.29
C HIS A 34 5.41 10.68 -3.18
N SER A 35 6.07 11.34 -2.23
CA SER A 35 5.43 12.10 -1.16
C SER A 35 5.68 13.59 -1.34
N PHE A 36 4.61 14.38 -1.34
CA PHE A 36 4.64 15.84 -1.42
C PHE A 36 4.03 16.41 -0.13
N SER A 37 4.81 17.04 0.72
CA SER A 37 4.37 17.66 1.99
C SER A 37 4.21 19.17 1.87
N GLY A 38 3.58 19.80 2.86
CA GLY A 38 3.38 21.26 2.89
C GLY A 38 2.37 21.81 1.87
N LEU A 39 1.49 20.97 1.34
CA LEU A 39 0.48 21.38 0.36
C LEU A 39 -0.73 22.00 1.04
N SER A 40 -1.39 22.95 0.38
CA SER A 40 -2.77 23.31 0.72
C SER A 40 -3.72 22.16 0.36
N LEU A 41 -4.91 22.12 0.96
CA LEU A 41 -5.91 21.08 0.70
C LEU A 41 -6.21 20.95 -0.81
N SER A 42 -6.41 22.09 -1.50
CA SER A 42 -6.72 22.12 -2.93
C SER A 42 -5.57 21.60 -3.79
N ALA A 43 -4.33 21.99 -3.48
CA ALA A 43 -3.15 21.51 -4.21
C ALA A 43 -2.93 20.00 -3.99
N CYS A 44 -3.19 19.50 -2.78
CA CYS A 44 -3.12 18.08 -2.45
C CYS A 44 -4.17 17.26 -3.21
N GLN A 45 -5.42 17.74 -3.26
CA GLN A 45 -6.49 17.10 -4.02
C GLN A 45 -6.21 17.10 -5.52
N SER A 46 -5.70 18.21 -6.09
CA SER A 46 -5.32 18.25 -7.50
C SER A 46 -4.25 17.20 -7.80
N LYS A 47 -3.16 17.16 -7.01
CA LYS A 47 -2.10 16.17 -7.21
C LYS A 47 -2.59 14.73 -7.11
N VAL A 48 -3.48 14.43 -6.17
CA VAL A 48 -4.09 13.10 -6.05
C VAL A 48 -4.96 12.77 -7.26
N ALA A 49 -5.74 13.72 -7.76
CA ALA A 49 -6.58 13.55 -8.94
C ALA A 49 -5.73 13.36 -10.21
N ASP A 50 -4.70 14.18 -10.41
CA ASP A 50 -3.74 14.07 -11.51
C ASP A 50 -3.00 12.73 -11.46
N ALA A 51 -2.52 12.32 -10.29
CA ALA A 51 -1.86 11.03 -10.10
C ALA A 51 -2.78 9.85 -10.45
N ARG A 52 -4.06 9.89 -10.03
CA ARG A 52 -5.03 8.86 -10.41
C ARG A 52 -5.26 8.82 -11.92
N ARG A 53 -5.37 9.97 -12.58
CA ARG A 53 -5.48 10.06 -14.04
C ARG A 53 -4.23 9.53 -14.75
N ALA A 54 -3.05 9.75 -14.17
CA ALA A 54 -1.77 9.23 -14.64
C ALA A 54 -1.54 7.74 -14.34
N GLY A 55 -2.50 7.04 -13.73
CA GLY A 55 -2.41 5.60 -13.47
C GLY A 55 -1.72 5.21 -12.17
N ALA A 56 -1.62 6.14 -11.19
CA ALA A 56 -1.19 5.80 -9.83
C ALA A 56 -2.04 4.67 -9.25
N VAL A 57 -1.37 3.73 -8.60
CA VAL A 57 -1.99 2.60 -7.89
C VAL A 57 -2.68 3.08 -6.63
N ALA A 58 -2.02 4.00 -5.91
CA ALA A 58 -2.58 4.64 -4.75
C ALA A 58 -2.25 6.13 -4.79
N ALA A 59 -3.23 6.97 -4.49
CA ALA A 59 -3.01 8.40 -4.31
C ALA A 59 -3.95 8.87 -3.21
N VAL A 60 -3.34 9.38 -2.13
CA VAL A 60 -4.04 9.79 -0.91
C VAL A 60 -3.54 11.15 -0.45
N CYS A 61 -4.46 11.96 0.04
CA CYS A 61 -4.17 13.23 0.68
C CYS A 61 -4.34 13.05 2.19
N LEU A 62 -3.29 13.30 2.96
CA LEU A 62 -3.30 13.21 4.42
C LEU A 62 -3.03 14.59 5.03
N PRO A 63 -3.60 14.91 6.20
CA PRO A 63 -3.17 16.06 6.97
C PRO A 63 -1.72 15.85 7.43
N ASP A 64 -0.90 16.90 7.31
CA ASP A 64 0.51 16.92 7.69
C ASP A 64 0.78 17.92 8.84
N GLY A 65 -0.04 18.95 8.96
CA GLY A 65 0.02 19.94 10.04
C GLY A 65 -1.29 20.73 10.16
N THR A 66 -1.27 21.83 10.94
CA THR A 66 -2.48 22.58 11.32
C THR A 66 -3.28 23.13 10.13
N ASN A 67 -2.62 23.41 8.99
CA ASN A 67 -3.27 23.85 7.74
C ASN A 67 -2.56 23.29 6.49
N THR A 68 -1.77 22.23 6.66
CA THR A 68 -0.96 21.64 5.61
C THR A 68 -1.31 20.17 5.43
N TYR A 69 -1.19 19.73 4.20
CA TYR A 69 -1.50 18.39 3.75
C TYR A 69 -0.29 17.80 3.03
N LYS A 70 -0.21 16.48 3.03
CA LYS A 70 0.71 15.71 2.22
C LYS A 70 -0.03 14.84 1.23
N ALA A 71 0.42 14.82 -0.01
CA ALA A 71 -0.03 13.86 -1.01
C ALA A 71 0.98 12.71 -1.05
N VAL A 72 0.51 11.48 -0.85
CA VAL A 72 1.30 10.26 -1.04
C VAL A 72 0.75 9.55 -2.26
N ILE A 73 1.61 9.37 -3.26
CA ILE A 73 1.29 8.79 -4.55
C ILE A 73 2.19 7.59 -4.78
N VAL A 74 1.62 6.46 -5.16
CA VAL A 74 2.32 5.20 -5.43
C VAL A 74 2.01 4.80 -6.86
N HIS A 75 3.05 4.68 -7.68
CA HIS A 75 2.99 4.08 -9.01
C HIS A 75 3.53 2.65 -8.98
N ARG A 76 3.08 1.84 -9.93
CA ARG A 76 3.54 0.46 -10.19
C ARG A 76 4.57 0.46 -11.29
#